data_AF-A0A7W3T564-F1
#
_entry.id   AF-A0A7W3T564-F1
#
_cell.length_a   1.000
_cell.length_b   1.000
_cell.length_c   1.000
_cell.angle_alpha   90.00
_cell.angle_beta   90.00
_cell.angle_gamma   90.00
#
_symmetry.space_group_name_H-M   'P 1'
#
loop_
_entity.id
_entity.type
_entity.pdbx_description
1 polymer ?
#
loop_
_entity_poly.entity_id
_entity_poly.type
_entity_poly.pdbx_seq_one_letter_code
_entity_poly.pdbx_strand_id
1 'polypeptide(L)'
;MTVTLRPREPERITPDGGVRCSYLLRDNGRPIGELVLSTDGDPPRRGRIDHLWVAESERRRGRGGIALLAAEEVLRSRGCDRVRALLPLPPGEAG
;
A
#
# COMPACT_ATOMS: atom_id res chain seq x y z
N MET A 1 -10.08 -15.79 -7.31
CA MET A 1 -9.72 -14.36 -7.53
C MET A 1 -8.28 -14.21 -7.08
N THR A 2 -7.39 -13.73 -7.95
CA THR A 2 -5.95 -13.66 -7.66
C THR A 2 -5.47 -12.24 -7.88
N VAL A 3 -5.25 -11.50 -6.80
CA VAL A 3 -4.72 -10.13 -6.85
C VAL A 3 -3.21 -10.19 -6.63
N THR A 4 -2.45 -9.59 -7.53
CA THR A 4 -0.98 -9.50 -7.43
C THR A 4 -0.51 -8.06 -7.41
N LEU A 5 0.63 -7.82 -6.77
CA LEU A 5 1.34 -6.54 -6.79
C LEU A 5 2.42 -6.59 -7.86
N ARG A 6 2.42 -5.62 -8.78
CA ARG A 6 3.49 -5.44 -9.77
C ARG A 6 4.18 -4.10 -9.52
N PRO A 7 5.49 -4.05 -9.21
CA PRO A 7 6.22 -2.79 -9.14
C PRO A 7 6.00 -1.97 -10.41
N ARG A 8 5.58 -0.72 -10.24
CA ARG A 8 5.35 0.23 -11.34
C ARG A 8 6.62 1.00 -11.68
N GLU A 9 7.39 1.33 -10.65
CA GLU A 9 8.64 2.08 -10.73
C GLU A 9 9.70 1.43 -9.83
N PRO A 10 11.00 1.71 -10.06
CA PRO A 10 12.05 1.37 -9.12
C PRO A 10 11.78 1.93 -7.73
N GLU A 11 12.27 1.23 -6.71
CA GLU A 11 12.22 1.71 -5.34
C GLU A 11 13.01 3.02 -5.19
N ARG A 12 12.47 3.95 -4.40
CA ARG A 12 13.09 5.24 -4.11
C ARG A 12 13.41 5.34 -2.63
N ILE A 13 14.61 5.84 -2.31
CA ILE A 13 14.97 6.14 -0.93
C ILE A 13 14.24 7.42 -0.49
N THR A 14 13.66 7.39 0.70
CA THR A 14 12.98 8.55 1.29
C THR A 14 13.96 9.41 2.10
N PRO A 15 13.66 10.69 2.37
CA PRO A 15 14.57 11.58 3.09
C PRO A 15 14.97 11.11 4.50
N ASP A 16 14.12 10.31 5.14
CA ASP A 16 14.33 9.67 6.44
C ASP A 16 15.08 8.32 6.34
N GLY A 17 15.71 8.02 5.20
CA GLY A 17 16.49 6.78 4.99
C GLY A 17 15.64 5.54 4.72
N GLY A 18 14.34 5.71 4.56
CA GLY A 18 13.39 4.65 4.25
C GLY A 18 13.33 4.29 2.76
N VAL A 19 12.39 3.40 2.41
CA VAL A 19 12.15 2.97 1.03
C VAL A 19 10.69 3.17 0.65
N ARG A 20 10.44 3.81 -0.49
CA ARG A 20 9.11 3.99 -1.10
C ARG A 20 9.01 3.24 -2.43
N CYS A 21 7.92 2.50 -2.63
CA CYS A 21 7.65 1.75 -3.86
C CYS A 21 6.17 1.86 -4.26
N SER A 22 5.91 2.01 -5.56
CA SER A 22 4.58 2.01 -6.15
C SER A 22 4.29 0.69 -6.85
N TYR A 23 3.07 0.18 -6.66
CA TYR A 23 2.60 -1.08 -7.20
C TYR A 23 1.30 -0.89 -7.99
N LEU A 24 1.18 -1.60 -9.10
CA LEU A 24 -0.08 -1.87 -9.75
C LEU A 24 -0.74 -3.08 -9.09
N LEU A 25 -2.01 -2.95 -8.73
CA LEU A 25 -2.86 -4.07 -8.37
C LEU A 25 -3.35 -4.74 -9.67
N ARG A 26 -3.14 -6.05 -9.80
CA ARG A 26 -3.60 -6.80 -10.98
C ARG A 26 -4.46 -7.98 -10.56
N ASP A 27 -5.62 -8.16 -11.19
CA ASP A 27 -6.47 -9.35 -11.03
C ASP A 27 -6.42 -10.14 -12.33
N ASN A 28 -5.92 -11.37 -12.26
CA ASN A 28 -5.69 -12.23 -13.44
C ASN A 28 -4.98 -11.49 -14.59
N GLY A 29 -3.99 -10.64 -14.26
CA GLY A 29 -3.21 -9.88 -15.23
C GLY A 29 -3.81 -8.54 -15.66
N ARG A 30 -5.08 -8.23 -15.36
CA ARG A 30 -5.71 -6.93 -15.66
C ARG A 30 -5.42 -5.91 -14.54
N PRO A 31 -5.01 -4.67 -14.83
CA PRO A 31 -4.87 -3.64 -13.80
C PRO A 31 -6.23 -3.26 -13.21
N ILE A 32 -6.31 -3.23 -11.89
CA ILE A 32 -7.55 -2.97 -11.13
C ILE A 32 -7.38 -1.88 -10.06
N GLY A 33 -6.17 -1.34 -9.91
CA GLY A 33 -5.88 -0.37 -8.87
C GLY A 33 -4.39 -0.11 -8.68
N GLU A 34 -4.08 0.68 -7.66
CA GLU A 34 -2.74 1.12 -7.30
C GLU A 34 -2.55 1.07 -5.79
N LEU A 35 -1.30 0.82 -5.39
CA LEU A 35 -0.87 0.78 -4.00
C LEU A 35 0.51 1.44 -3.89
N VAL A 36 0.69 2.32 -2.92
CA VAL A 36 2.00 2.91 -2.61
C VAL A 36 2.35 2.59 -1.17
N LEU A 37 3.54 2.04 -0.97
CA LEU A 37 4.08 1.70 0.34
C LEU A 37 5.37 2.45 0.58
N SER A 38 5.57 2.87 1.83
CA SER A 38 6.87 3.32 2.33
C SER A 38 7.25 2.63 3.64
N THR A 39 8.52 2.74 4.01
CA THR A 39 9.08 2.22 5.25
C THR A 39 9.93 3.31 5.89
N ASP A 40 9.99 3.36 7.21
CA ASP A 40 10.93 4.23 7.92
C ASP A 40 12.39 3.71 7.75
N GLY A 41 13.38 4.60 7.86
CA GLY A 41 14.80 4.24 7.68
C GLY A 41 15.42 3.48 8.85
N ASP A 42 15.05 3.82 10.08
CA ASP A 42 15.67 3.28 11.29
C ASP A 42 14.80 2.20 11.97
N PRO A 43 15.41 1.15 12.57
CA PRO A 43 14.71 0.19 13.41
C PRO A 43 14.15 0.82 14.71
N PRO A 44 13.00 0.34 15.23
CA PRO A 44 12.09 -0.61 14.58
C PRO A 44 11.40 0.03 13.37
N ARG A 45 11.52 -0.61 12.20
CA ARG A 45 10.99 -0.06 10.95
C ARG A 45 9.47 -0.15 10.99
N ARG A 46 8.80 0.97 10.71
CA ARG A 46 7.35 1.01 10.51
C ARG A 46 7.07 1.10 9.03
N GLY A 47 6.10 0.32 8.57
CA GLY A 47 5.55 0.41 7.23
C GLY A 47 4.43 1.43 7.16
N ARG A 48 4.26 2.05 6.01
CA ARG A 48 3.20 3.02 5.73
C ARG A 48 2.50 2.66 4.44
N ILE A 49 1.17 2.75 4.48
CA ILE A 49 0.33 2.71 3.28
C ILE A 49 0.04 4.17 2.92
N ASP A 50 0.79 4.67 1.94
CA ASP A 50 0.69 6.08 1.53
C ASP A 50 -0.48 6.29 0.56
N HIS A 51 -0.86 5.26 -0.19
CA HIS A 51 -1.97 5.31 -1.14
C HIS A 51 -2.54 3.91 -1.39
N LEU A 52 -3.86 3.79 -1.39
CA LEU A 52 -4.58 2.62 -1.90
C LEU A 52 -5.76 3.11 -2.73
N TRP A 53 -5.81 2.69 -3.99
CA TRP A 53 -6.95 2.94 -4.86
C TRP A 53 -7.34 1.68 -5.60
N VAL A 54 -8.65 1.42 -5.65
CA VAL A 54 -9.26 0.35 -6.44
C VAL A 54 -10.22 1.00 -7.41
N ALA A 55 -10.11 0.61 -8.70
CA ALA A 55 -10.98 1.06 -9.77
C ALA A 55 -12.45 0.86 -9.37
N GLU A 56 -13.30 1.83 -9.69
CA GLU A 56 -14.68 1.86 -9.19
C GLU A 56 -15.49 0.62 -9.58
N SER A 57 -15.35 0.17 -10.84
CA SER A 57 -15.97 -1.07 -11.34
C SER A 57 -15.53 -2.33 -10.59
N GLU A 58 -14.39 -2.26 -9.89
CA GLU A 58 -13.78 -3.39 -9.20
C GLU A 58 -14.02 -3.35 -7.67
N ARG A 59 -14.69 -2.32 -7.15
CA ARG A 59 -14.99 -2.17 -5.71
C ARG A 59 -16.06 -3.15 -5.24
N ARG A 60 -16.22 -3.23 -3.91
CA ARG A 60 -17.21 -4.10 -3.20
C ARG A 60 -17.06 -5.60 -3.50
N ARG A 61 -15.87 -6.01 -3.94
CA ARG A 61 -15.51 -7.41 -4.26
C ARG A 61 -14.34 -7.93 -3.40
N GLY A 62 -14.03 -7.27 -2.29
CA GLY A 62 -12.94 -7.66 -1.37
C GLY A 62 -11.51 -7.30 -1.81
N ARG A 63 -11.31 -6.73 -3.01
CA ARG A 63 -9.99 -6.43 -3.56
C ARG A 63 -9.14 -5.46 -2.73
N GLY A 64 -9.77 -4.50 -2.06
CA GLY A 64 -9.08 -3.63 -1.12
C GLY A 64 -8.47 -4.41 0.05
N GLY A 65 -9.23 -5.36 0.63
CA GLY A 65 -8.73 -6.22 1.70
C GLY A 65 -7.56 -7.11 1.25
N ILE A 66 -7.66 -7.72 0.07
CA ILE A 66 -6.56 -8.53 -0.47
C ILE A 66 -5.32 -7.67 -0.75
N ALA A 67 -5.50 -6.45 -1.27
CA ALA A 67 -4.39 -5.51 -1.47
C ALA A 67 -3.67 -5.15 -0.16
N LEU A 68 -4.43 -5.00 0.94
CA LEU A 68 -3.86 -4.75 2.27
C LEU A 68 -3.08 -5.95 2.81
N LEU A 69 -3.60 -7.17 2.65
CA LEU A 69 -2.86 -8.39 3.02
C LEU A 69 -1.55 -8.52 2.24
N ALA A 70 -1.57 -8.21 0.95
CA ALA A 70 -0.36 -8.19 0.13
C ALA A 70 0.61 -7.07 0.57
N ALA A 71 0.08 -5.90 0.98
CA ALA A 71 0.88 -4.82 1.53
C ALA A 71 1.61 -5.24 2.82
N GLU A 72 0.89 -5.89 3.73
CA GLU A 72 1.47 -6.41 4.97
C GLU A 72 2.60 -7.40 4.70
N GLU A 73 2.44 -8.29 3.72
CA GLU A 73 3.49 -9.26 3.36
C GLU A 73 4.74 -8.58 2.79
N VAL A 74 4.56 -7.61 1.89
CA VAL A 74 5.69 -6.80 1.38
C VAL A 74 6.40 -6.08 2.52
N LEU A 75 5.67 -5.42 3.42
CA LEU A 75 6.24 -4.68 4.53
C LEU A 75 6.94 -5.61 5.55
N ARG A 76 6.38 -6.79 5.80
CA ARG A 76 7.01 -7.82 6.64
C ARG A 76 8.33 -8.30 6.06
N SER A 77 8.40 -8.55 4.75
CA SER A 77 9.65 -8.93 4.08
C SER A 77 10.74 -7.85 4.14
N ARG A 78 10.36 -6.60 4.39
CA ARG A 78 11.26 -5.46 4.60
C ARG A 78 11.64 -5.23 6.07
N GLY A 79 11.20 -6.12 6.97
CA GLY A 79 11.49 -6.05 8.40
C GLY A 79 10.61 -5.08 9.18
N CYS A 80 9.46 -4.68 8.64
CA CYS A 80 8.50 -3.87 9.40
C CYS A 80 7.69 -4.71 10.39
N ASP A 81 7.54 -4.22 11.61
CA ASP A 81 6.75 -4.87 12.68
C ASP A 81 5.36 -4.24 12.87
N ARG A 82 5.15 -3.05 12.30
CA ARG A 82 3.91 -2.28 12.36
C ARG A 82 3.62 -1.65 11.01
N VAL A 83 2.33 -1.50 10.70
CA VAL A 83 1.85 -0.80 9.51
C VAL A 83 0.92 0.34 9.95
N ARG A 84 1.03 1.49 9.30
CA ARG A 84 0.15 2.65 9.53
C ARG A 84 -0.41 3.17 8.22
N ALA A 85 -1.60 3.75 8.29
CA ALA A 85 -2.21 4.52 7.21
C ALA A 85 -2.79 5.80 7.82
N LEU A 86 -2.72 6.90 7.07
CA LEU A 86 -3.41 8.13 7.42
C LEU A 86 -4.66 8.21 6.56
N LEU A 87 -5.81 8.29 7.22
CA LEU A 87 -7.09 8.48 6.55
C LEU A 87 -7.47 9.95 6.64
N PRO A 88 -8.01 10.54 5.55
CA PRO A 88 -8.60 11.86 5.65
C PRO A 88 -9.78 11.79 6.63
N LEU A 89 -9.94 12.84 7.44
CA LEU A 89 -11.16 13.00 8.22
C LEU A 89 -12.34 13.18 7.25
N PRO A 90 -13.50 12.56 7.54
CA PRO A 90 -14.69 12.84 6.76
C PRO A 90 -15.03 14.34 6.86
N PRO A 91 -15.52 14.97 5.78
CA PRO A 91 -15.96 16.35 5.86
C PRO A 91 -17.10 16.47 6.88
N GLY A 92 -16.93 17.31 7.91
CA GLY A 92 -17.98 17.64 8.88
C GLY A 92 -17.68 17.38 10.37
N GLU A 93 -16.52 16.82 10.72
CA GLU A 93 -16.10 16.70 12.13
C GLU A 93 -14.84 17.52 12.40
N ALA A 94 -15.03 18.84 12.50
CA ALA A 94 -14.15 19.71 13.28
C ALA A 94 -14.93 20.05 14.55
N GLY A 95 -14.52 19.45 15.67
CA GLY A 95 -15.03 19.80 17.00
C GLY A 95 -14.55 21.17 17.45
#